data_AF-A0A2A7ATZ7-F1
#
_entry.id   AF-A0A2A7ATZ7-F1
#
_cell.length_a   1.000
_cell.length_b   1.000
_cell.length_c   1.000
_cell.angle_alpha   90.00
_cell.angle_beta   90.00
_cell.angle_gamma   90.00
#
_symmetry.space_group_name_H-M   'P 1'
#
loop_
_entity.id
_entity.type
_entity.pdbx_description
1 polymer ?
#
loop_
_entity_poly.entity_id
_entity_poly.type
_entity_poly.pdbx_seq_one_letter_code
_entity_poly.pdbx_strand_id
1 'polypeptide(L)'
;MDAKINAYVQEIKALQKRTQRKLYRAVCDSYDEYIAHPVEERSLALKVSVVLGKSNRLNQIQNECDAEFNTIIKELRQYLTDNGRDQSIADQAEQEYKTEKEAMTKELTNLTYSQVTGKGEGAQWIQDHYAEWGS
;
A
#
# COMPACT_ATOMS: atom_id res chain seq x y z
N MET A 1 4.04 6.55 -28.52
CA MET A 1 3.19 6.98 -27.39
C MET A 1 3.47 8.44 -27.11
N ASP A 2 2.44 9.24 -26.82
CA ASP A 2 2.59 10.68 -26.51
C ASP A 2 3.39 10.85 -25.20
N ALA A 3 4.35 11.78 -25.20
CA ALA A 3 5.25 11.97 -24.05
C ALA A 3 4.50 12.39 -22.78
N LYS A 4 3.42 13.16 -22.90
CA LYS A 4 2.62 13.62 -21.76
C LYS A 4 1.72 12.50 -21.23
N ILE A 5 1.13 11.69 -22.11
CA ILE A 5 0.42 10.47 -21.69
C ILE A 5 1.37 9.52 -20.94
N ASN A 6 2.58 9.32 -21.47
CA ASN A 6 3.57 8.47 -20.82
C ASN A 6 3.97 9.03 -19.44
N ALA A 7 4.12 10.36 -19.30
CA ALA A 7 4.41 10.98 -18.02
C ALA A 7 3.33 10.67 -16.96
N TYR A 8 2.05 10.83 -17.30
CA TYR A 8 0.95 10.50 -16.39
C TYR A 8 0.95 9.02 -15.98
N VAL A 9 1.17 8.11 -16.93
CA VAL A 9 1.25 6.67 -16.63
C VAL A 9 2.42 6.36 -15.69
N GLN A 10 3.59 6.99 -15.91
CA GLN A 10 4.73 6.81 -15.02
C GLN A 10 4.49 7.42 -13.63
N GLU A 11 3.76 8.53 -13.55
CA GLU A 11 3.38 9.15 -12.29
C GLU A 11 2.46 8.25 -11.45
N ILE A 12 1.45 7.63 -12.08
CA ILE A 12 0.58 6.64 -11.43
C ILE A 12 1.40 5.46 -10.89
N LYS A 13 2.33 4.92 -11.69
CA LYS A 13 3.21 3.82 -11.26
C LYS A 13 4.13 4.22 -10.11
N ALA A 14 4.69 5.43 -10.15
CA ALA A 14 5.52 5.95 -9.08
C ALA A 14 4.71 6.15 -7.78
N LEU A 15 3.47 6.64 -7.89
CA LEU A 15 2.53 6.76 -6.78
C LEU A 15 2.25 5.40 -6.15
N GLN A 16 1.89 4.38 -6.95
CA GLN A 16 1.66 3.01 -6.46
C GLN A 16 2.87 2.48 -5.69
N LYS A 17 4.08 2.54 -6.28
CA LYS A 17 5.31 2.08 -5.64
C LYS A 17 5.64 2.82 -4.34
N ARG A 18 5.36 4.13 -4.27
CA ARG A 18 5.57 4.93 -3.06
C ARG A 18 4.57 4.56 -1.96
N THR A 19 3.29 4.40 -2.32
CA THR A 19 2.23 4.03 -1.39
C THR A 19 2.44 2.63 -0.84
N GLN A 20 2.82 1.67 -1.69
CA GLN A 20 3.17 0.32 -1.29
C GLN A 20 4.26 0.31 -0.21
N ARG A 21 5.36 1.04 -0.44
CA ARG A 21 6.43 1.20 0.57
C ARG A 21 5.92 1.80 1.89
N LYS A 22 5.09 2.84 1.83
CA LYS A 22 4.51 3.46 3.03
C LYS A 22 3.63 2.48 3.82
N LEU A 23 2.82 1.68 3.12
CA LEU A 23 1.94 0.70 3.75
C LEU A 23 2.72 -0.43 4.41
N TYR A 24 3.73 -0.97 3.74
CA TYR A 24 4.59 -1.99 4.36
C TYR A 24 5.38 -1.44 5.54
N ARG A 25 5.92 -0.23 5.44
CA ARG A 25 6.61 0.40 6.57
C ARG A 25 5.67 0.55 7.77
N ALA A 26 4.42 0.95 7.57
CA ALA A 26 3.44 1.05 8.64
C ALA A 26 3.13 -0.30 9.32
N VAL A 27 3.15 -1.41 8.57
CA VAL A 27 3.03 -2.76 9.15
C VAL A 27 4.32 -3.19 9.84
N CYS A 28 5.49 -2.88 9.29
CA CYS A 28 6.78 -3.15 9.94
C CYS A 28 6.91 -2.39 11.27
N ASP A 29 6.46 -1.13 11.33
CA ASP A 29 6.42 -0.34 12.56
C ASP A 29 5.55 -1.01 13.65
N SER A 30 4.52 -1.78 13.27
CA SER A 30 3.72 -2.58 14.21
C SER A 30 4.52 -3.75 14.81
N TYR A 31 5.41 -4.34 14.01
CA TYR A 31 6.31 -5.37 14.50
C TYR A 31 7.38 -4.77 15.40
N ASP A 32 8.01 -3.67 15.00
CA ASP A 32 9.01 -2.93 15.77
C ASP A 32 8.45 -2.51 17.14
N GLU A 33 7.23 -1.97 17.16
CA GLU A 33 6.51 -1.63 18.40
C GLU A 33 6.28 -2.85 19.29
N TYR A 34 5.85 -3.98 18.73
CA TYR A 34 5.66 -5.22 19.49
C TYR A 34 6.96 -5.79 20.08
N ILE A 35 8.06 -5.81 19.32
CA ILE A 35 9.34 -6.35 19.80
C ILE A 35 10.07 -5.39 20.75
N ALA A 36 9.72 -4.10 20.78
CA ALA A 36 10.26 -3.17 21.76
C ALA A 36 9.83 -3.49 23.20
N HIS A 37 8.72 -4.23 23.38
CA HIS A 37 8.31 -4.72 24.70
C HIS A 37 9.24 -5.82 25.22
N PRO A 38 9.46 -5.90 26.56
CA PRO A 38 10.10 -7.04 27.20
C PRO A 38 9.45 -8.36 26.81
N VAL A 39 10.24 -9.43 26.72
CA VAL A 39 9.74 -10.77 26.31
C VAL A 39 8.59 -11.23 27.21
N GLU A 40 8.61 -10.91 28.50
CA GLU A 40 7.56 -11.29 29.45
C GLU A 40 6.22 -10.56 29.20
N GLU A 41 6.26 -9.36 28.61
CA GLU A 41 5.07 -8.54 28.31
C GLU A 41 4.46 -8.87 26.93
N ARG A 42 5.21 -9.56 26.08
CA ARG A 42 4.79 -9.93 24.72
C ARG A 42 3.69 -10.99 24.78
N SER A 43 2.46 -10.53 24.62
CA SER A 43 1.25 -11.36 24.60
C SER A 43 0.51 -11.27 23.26
N LEU A 44 -0.37 -12.23 23.01
CA LEU A 44 -1.29 -12.19 21.87
C LEU A 44 -2.17 -10.93 21.88
N ALA A 45 -2.65 -10.54 23.06
CA ALA A 45 -3.50 -9.36 23.23
C ALA A 45 -2.75 -8.06 22.87
N LEU A 46 -1.49 -7.95 23.30
CA LEU A 46 -0.62 -6.82 22.94
C LEU A 46 -0.38 -6.78 21.43
N LYS A 47 -0.06 -7.93 20.83
CA LYS A 47 0.13 -8.04 19.38
C LYS A 47 -1.09 -7.58 18.59
N VAL A 48 -2.28 -8.01 19.00
CA VAL A 48 -3.56 -7.56 18.40
C VAL A 48 -3.74 -6.06 18.56
N SER A 49 -3.50 -5.51 19.76
CA SER A 49 -3.65 -4.09 20.04
C SER A 49 -2.74 -3.22 19.16
N VAL A 50 -1.47 -3.61 19.01
CA VAL A 50 -0.49 -2.88 18.19
C VAL A 50 -0.89 -2.89 16.71
N VAL A 51 -1.30 -4.06 16.19
CA VAL A 51 -1.73 -4.18 14.79
C VAL A 51 -3.02 -3.38 14.51
N LEU A 52 -4.02 -3.48 15.39
CA LEU A 52 -5.25 -2.68 15.29
C LEU A 52 -4.97 -1.17 15.41
N GLY A 53 -4.00 -0.78 16.23
CA GLY A 53 -3.56 0.61 16.38
C GLY A 53 -3.06 1.22 15.06
N LYS A 54 -2.53 0.41 14.13
CA LYS A 54 -2.08 0.88 12.82
C LYS A 54 -3.19 0.94 11.76
N SER A 55 -4.38 0.37 12.00
CA SER A 55 -5.46 0.37 11.00
C SER A 55 -5.84 1.78 10.53
N ASN A 56 -5.89 2.75 11.45
CA ASN A 56 -6.12 4.16 11.11
C ASN A 56 -5.03 4.73 10.20
N ARG A 57 -3.77 4.38 10.46
CA ARG A 57 -2.63 4.82 9.66
C ARG A 57 -2.62 4.20 8.27
N LEU A 58 -2.96 2.91 8.16
CA LEU A 58 -3.09 2.22 6.87
C LEU A 58 -4.21 2.86 6.02
N ASN A 59 -5.37 3.11 6.63
CA ASN A 59 -6.49 3.79 5.97
C ASN A 59 -6.10 5.20 5.51
N GLN A 60 -5.38 5.96 6.34
CA GLN A 60 -4.90 7.29 5.96
C GLN A 60 -3.98 7.24 4.73
N ILE A 61 -3.00 6.34 4.71
CA ILE A 61 -2.06 6.20 3.58
C ILE A 61 -2.81 5.84 2.29
N GLN A 62 -3.80 4.94 2.38
CA GLN A 62 -4.64 4.58 1.23
C GLN A 62 -5.48 5.76 0.73
N ASN A 63 -6.09 6.53 1.64
CA ASN A 63 -6.90 7.70 1.28
C ASN A 63 -6.07 8.81 0.63
N GLU A 64 -4.86 9.08 1.15
CA GLU A 64 -3.91 10.01 0.55
C GLU A 64 -3.54 9.58 -0.87
N CYS A 65 -3.26 8.28 -1.06
CA CYS A 65 -2.96 7.73 -2.37
C CYS A 65 -4.14 7.84 -3.35
N ASP A 66 -5.36 7.52 -2.90
CA ASP A 66 -6.56 7.64 -3.74
C ASP A 66 -6.81 9.08 -4.17
N ALA A 67 -6.60 10.05 -3.28
CA ALA A 67 -6.77 11.46 -3.60
C ALA A 67 -5.77 11.94 -4.67
N GLU A 68 -4.49 11.55 -4.54
CA GLU A 68 -3.47 11.84 -5.55
C GLU A 68 -3.76 11.13 -6.88
N PHE A 69 -4.12 9.84 -6.85
CA PHE A 69 -4.48 9.07 -8.04
C PHE A 69 -5.66 9.71 -8.77
N ASN A 70 -6.72 10.07 -8.04
CA ASN A 70 -7.91 10.71 -8.61
C ASN A 70 -7.59 12.05 -9.29
N THR A 71 -6.59 12.76 -8.79
CA THR A 71 -6.10 13.99 -9.42
C THR A 71 -5.40 13.68 -10.74
N ILE A 72 -4.43 12.76 -10.73
CA ILE A 72 -3.64 12.38 -11.91
C ILE A 72 -4.54 11.81 -13.02
N ILE A 73 -5.45 10.89 -12.67
CA ILE A 73 -6.31 10.24 -13.66
C ILE A 73 -7.30 11.24 -14.28
N LYS A 74 -7.80 12.21 -13.50
CA LYS A 74 -8.66 13.28 -14.00
C LYS A 74 -7.91 14.16 -15.01
N GLU A 75 -6.67 14.53 -14.72
CA GLU A 75 -5.83 15.30 -15.65
C GLU A 75 -5.51 14.52 -16.92
N LEU A 76 -5.19 13.23 -16.81
CA LEU A 76 -4.96 12.37 -17.97
C LEU A 76 -6.22 12.29 -18.85
N ARG A 77 -7.40 12.05 -18.26
CA ARG A 77 -8.66 12.00 -19.00
C ARG A 77 -8.96 13.32 -19.71
N GLN A 78 -8.77 14.44 -19.02
CA GLN A 78 -8.94 15.78 -19.59
C GLN A 78 -7.99 15.99 -20.78
N TYR A 79 -6.70 15.65 -20.63
CA TYR A 79 -5.73 15.76 -21.71
C TYR A 79 -6.11 14.90 -22.92
N LEU A 80 -6.57 13.67 -22.70
CA LEU A 80 -7.03 12.80 -23.78
C LEU A 80 -8.23 13.42 -24.52
N THR A 81 -9.23 13.91 -23.78
CA THR A 81 -10.42 14.56 -24.36
C THR A 81 -10.06 15.81 -25.17
N ASP A 82 -9.25 16.70 -24.60
CA ASP A 82 -8.85 17.96 -25.26
C ASP A 82 -8.08 17.73 -26.56
N ASN A 83 -7.45 16.56 -26.69
CA ASN A 83 -6.66 16.19 -27.86
C ASN A 83 -7.39 15.18 -28.78
N GLY A 84 -8.69 14.95 -28.57
CA GLY A 84 -9.49 14.02 -29.38
C GLY A 84 -8.98 12.58 -29.35
N ARG A 85 -8.33 12.17 -28.24
CA ARG A 85 -7.76 10.84 -28.05
C ARG A 85 -8.71 9.93 -27.29
N ASP A 86 -8.58 8.65 -27.57
CA ASP A 86 -9.32 7.59 -26.88
C ASP A 86 -8.95 7.49 -25.39
N GLN A 87 -9.92 7.07 -24.57
CA GLN A 87 -9.81 7.01 -23.10
C GLN A 87 -9.21 5.69 -22.58
N SER A 88 -9.01 4.69 -23.44
CA SER A 88 -8.55 3.34 -23.05
C SER A 88 -7.28 3.33 -22.19
N ILE A 89 -6.33 4.24 -22.41
CA ILE A 89 -5.12 4.32 -21.58
C ILE A 89 -5.43 4.76 -20.15
N ALA A 90 -6.36 5.69 -19.97
CA ALA A 90 -6.82 6.08 -18.65
C ALA A 90 -7.60 4.94 -17.98
N ASP A 91 -8.48 4.26 -18.73
CA ASP A 91 -9.24 3.12 -18.22
C ASP A 91 -8.31 1.97 -17.79
N GLN A 92 -7.28 1.68 -18.58
CA GLN A 92 -6.26 0.68 -18.24
C GLN A 92 -5.47 1.09 -16.99
N ALA A 93 -5.00 2.33 -16.90
CA ALA A 93 -4.27 2.81 -15.74
C ALA A 93 -5.12 2.77 -14.45
N GLU A 94 -6.41 3.07 -14.55
CA GLU A 94 -7.35 2.96 -13.44
C GLU A 94 -7.62 1.51 -13.03
N GLN A 95 -7.74 0.60 -13.98
CA GLN A 95 -7.92 -0.83 -13.71
C GLN A 95 -6.67 -1.44 -13.05
N GLU A 96 -5.47 -1.11 -13.55
CA GLU A 96 -4.20 -1.52 -12.97
C GLU A 96 -4.06 -1.00 -11.53
N TYR A 97 -4.38 0.28 -11.30
CA TYR A 97 -4.38 0.88 -9.96
C TYR A 97 -5.28 0.14 -8.97
N LYS A 98 -6.53 -0.11 -9.35
CA LYS A 98 -7.50 -0.82 -8.50
C LYS A 98 -7.04 -2.25 -8.21
N THR A 99 -6.53 -2.95 -9.22
CA THR A 99 -6.08 -4.34 -9.09
C THR A 99 -4.90 -4.46 -8.12
N GLU A 100 -3.90 -3.60 -8.26
CA GLU A 100 -2.74 -3.59 -7.36
C GLU A 100 -3.13 -3.19 -5.93
N LYS A 101 -4.02 -2.20 -5.78
CA LYS A 101 -4.55 -1.81 -4.47
C LYS A 101 -5.28 -2.95 -3.78
N GLU A 102 -6.12 -3.69 -4.50
CA GLU A 102 -6.84 -4.85 -3.98
C GLU A 102 -5.88 -5.97 -3.56
N ALA A 103 -4.89 -6.29 -4.42
CA ALA A 103 -3.87 -7.29 -4.12
C ALA A 103 -3.11 -6.94 -2.84
N MET A 104 -2.66 -5.70 -2.73
CA MET A 104 -1.96 -5.19 -1.55
C MET A 104 -2.84 -5.20 -0.29
N THR A 105 -4.11 -4.76 -0.39
CA THR A 105 -5.04 -4.78 0.75
C THR A 105 -5.25 -6.20 1.26
N LYS A 106 -5.40 -7.17 0.35
CA LYS A 106 -5.51 -8.59 0.69
C LYS A 106 -4.24 -9.11 1.36
N GLU A 107 -3.07 -8.75 0.84
CA GLU A 107 -1.78 -9.13 1.42
C GLU A 107 -1.60 -8.58 2.84
N LEU A 108 -1.84 -7.28 3.06
CA LEU A 108 -1.74 -6.67 4.40
C LEU A 108 -2.75 -7.27 5.38
N THR A 109 -3.95 -7.61 4.91
CA THR A 109 -4.97 -8.30 5.73
C THR A 109 -4.49 -9.70 6.11
N ASN A 110 -3.95 -10.46 5.17
CA ASN A 110 -3.40 -11.79 5.42
C ASN A 110 -2.20 -11.73 6.37
N LEU A 111 -1.33 -10.74 6.21
CA LEU A 111 -0.17 -10.53 7.06
C LEU A 111 -0.61 -10.20 8.50
N THR A 112 -1.54 -9.26 8.65
CA THR A 112 -2.19 -8.92 9.92
C THR A 112 -2.81 -10.16 10.59
N TYR A 113 -3.56 -10.96 9.84
CA TYR A 113 -4.18 -12.18 10.35
C TYR A 113 -3.17 -13.26 10.73
N SER A 114 -2.14 -13.47 9.91
CA SER A 114 -1.06 -14.43 10.19
C SER A 114 -0.22 -14.02 11.41
N GLN A 115 0.02 -12.71 11.56
CA GLN A 115 0.61 -12.16 12.76
C GLN A 115 -0.23 -12.46 14.00
N VAL A 116 -1.54 -12.17 13.94
CA VAL A 116 -2.44 -12.33 15.10
C VAL A 116 -2.72 -13.80 15.45
N THR A 117 -2.71 -14.73 14.50
CA THR A 117 -3.08 -16.13 14.77
C THR A 117 -1.94 -17.02 15.28
N GLY A 118 -0.74 -16.47 15.49
CA GLY A 118 0.36 -17.18 16.15
C GLY A 118 1.05 -18.26 15.32
N LYS A 119 0.77 -18.36 14.02
CA LYS A 119 1.38 -19.37 13.13
C LYS A 119 2.85 -19.14 12.79
N GLY A 120 3.49 -18.09 13.31
CA GLY A 120 4.91 -17.75 13.05
C GLY A 120 5.19 -17.19 11.66
N GLU A 121 4.41 -17.60 10.65
CA GLU A 121 4.55 -17.22 9.24
C GLU A 121 4.55 -15.71 9.00
N GLY A 122 3.64 -14.96 9.63
CA GLY A 122 3.55 -13.50 9.45
C GLY A 122 4.68 -12.72 10.13
N ALA A 123 5.31 -13.27 11.16
CA ALA A 123 6.49 -12.66 11.79
C ALA A 123 7.75 -12.96 10.97
N GLN A 124 7.90 -14.20 10.50
CA GLN A 124 8.98 -14.61 9.62
C GLN A 124 8.95 -13.84 8.30
N TRP A 125 7.77 -13.70 7.68
CA TRP A 125 7.62 -12.96 6.44
C TRP A 125 8.04 -11.50 6.57
N ILE A 126 7.70 -10.82 7.67
CA ILE A 126 8.21 -9.46 7.91
C ILE A 126 9.71 -9.45 8.06
N GLN A 127 10.30 -10.38 8.84
CA GLN A 127 11.75 -10.44 9.00
C GLN A 127 12.46 -10.64 7.64
N ASP A 128 11.93 -11.52 6.80
CA ASP A 128 12.51 -11.84 5.49
C ASP A 128 12.43 -10.65 4.52
N HIS A 129 11.37 -9.85 4.59
CA HIS A 129 11.13 -8.73 3.66
C HIS A 129 11.45 -7.35 4.26
N TYR A 130 11.84 -7.27 5.55
CA TYR A 130 12.15 -6.02 6.24
C TYR A 130 13.29 -5.26 5.57
N ALA A 131 14.33 -5.97 5.12
CA ALA A 131 15.48 -5.37 4.47
C ALA A 131 15.14 -4.78 3.09
N GLU A 132 14.20 -5.41 2.37
CA GLU A 132 13.82 -5.00 1.02
C GLU A 132 12.98 -3.72 1.04
N TRP A 133 12.12 -3.56 2.04
CA TRP A 133 11.07 -2.51 2.03
C TRP A 133 11.10 -1.57 3.25
N GLY A 134 11.87 -1.90 4.28
CA GLY A 134 12.07 -1.09 5.49
C GLY A 134 13.21 -0.07 5.40
N SER A 135 14.01 -0.12 4.32
CA SER A 135 15.13 0.80 4.00
C SER A 135 14.69 2.05 3.22
#